data_AF-A0A3D9DHJ8-F1
#
_entry.id   AF-A0A3D9DHJ8-F1
#
_cell.length_a   1.000
_cell.length_b   1.000
_cell.length_c   1.000
_cell.angle_alpha   90.00
_cell.angle_beta   90.00
_cell.angle_gamma   90.00
#
_symmetry.space_group_name_H-M   'P 1'
#
loop_
_entity.id
_entity.type
_entity.pdbx_description
1 polymer ?
#
loop_
_entity_poly.entity_id
_entity_poly.type
_entity_poly.pdbx_seq_one_letter_code
_entity_poly.pdbx_strand_id
1 'polypeptide(L)'
;MEHLESVRKWYPKALTSIDTVNRLLDTIEKYIGLKPNQLMHADSMCCDDVNAIQYPPRAYEMLGPFHLGGLDGFPFAGITGMNAFAHHVPEDGAVIIFYAPHIGVTKDGAIGEIGRIGQSGNSACCGAAKGALGKLSAGQIIEGNITSLDFQMNTIEQIFLYQKDRILNAENQIFEATEVMYEAIDERIEVLVKETNYPCKYVILVGAVFINGDKDMGSFCQYKKFDYIDLETKERKSLMEEYYQ
;
A
#
# COMPACT_ATOMS: atom_id res chain seq x y z
N MET A 1 -9.33 -5.93 -20.63
CA MET A 1 -8.20 -5.03 -20.32
C MET A 1 -8.41 -3.60 -20.86
N GLU A 2 -9.64 -3.17 -21.11
CA GLU A 2 -9.97 -1.91 -21.80
C GLU A 2 -9.68 -0.65 -20.96
N HIS A 3 -9.61 -0.78 -19.63
CA HIS A 3 -9.45 0.35 -18.71
C HIS A 3 -8.08 0.46 -18.05
N LEU A 4 -7.17 -0.50 -18.30
CA LEU A 4 -5.80 -0.45 -17.80
C LEU A 4 -5.04 0.75 -18.40
N GLU A 5 -5.37 1.14 -19.63
CA GLU A 5 -4.78 2.31 -20.28
C GLU A 5 -5.15 3.62 -19.58
N SER A 6 -6.38 3.76 -19.06
CA SER A 6 -6.78 4.94 -18.26
C SER A 6 -5.94 5.04 -16.98
N VAL A 7 -5.69 3.90 -16.32
CA VAL A 7 -4.83 3.82 -15.14
C VAL A 7 -3.37 4.15 -15.50
N ARG A 8 -2.86 3.64 -16.62
CA ARG A 8 -1.48 3.83 -17.06
C ARG A 8 -1.12 5.25 -17.45
N LYS A 9 -2.10 6.12 -17.68
CA LYS A 9 -1.86 7.58 -17.81
C LYS A 9 -1.23 8.16 -16.54
N TRP A 10 -1.60 7.64 -15.38
CA TRP A 10 -1.09 8.06 -14.07
C TRP A 10 -0.01 7.12 -13.53
N TYR A 11 -0.18 5.81 -13.76
CA TYR A 11 0.71 4.76 -13.26
C TYR A 11 1.15 3.85 -14.41
N PRO A 12 2.16 4.24 -15.22
CA PRO A 12 2.51 3.57 -16.48
C PRO A 12 2.90 2.10 -16.37
N LYS A 13 3.38 1.67 -15.20
CA LYS A 13 3.78 0.28 -14.90
C LYS A 13 2.71 -0.49 -14.12
N ALA A 14 1.51 0.05 -14.01
CA ALA A 14 0.41 -0.62 -13.34
C ALA A 14 0.04 -1.93 -14.05
N LEU A 15 -0.28 -2.93 -13.24
CA LEU A 15 -0.84 -4.22 -13.63
C LEU A 15 -2.17 -4.43 -12.89
N THR A 16 -2.96 -5.42 -13.30
CA THR A 16 -4.10 -5.85 -12.48
C THR A 16 -3.61 -6.37 -11.13
N SER A 17 -4.43 -6.29 -10.08
CA SER A 17 -4.04 -6.78 -8.75
C SER A 17 -3.75 -8.30 -8.77
N ILE A 18 -4.50 -9.08 -9.54
CA ILE A 18 -4.25 -10.52 -9.70
C ILE A 18 -2.93 -10.82 -10.41
N ASP A 19 -2.59 -10.09 -11.48
CA ASP A 19 -1.31 -10.25 -12.18
C ASP A 19 -0.15 -9.83 -11.28
N THR A 20 -0.36 -8.79 -10.47
CA THR A 20 0.63 -8.28 -9.51
C THR A 20 0.98 -9.33 -8.46
N VAL A 21 -0.03 -9.96 -7.85
CA VAL A 21 0.20 -11.00 -6.85
C VAL A 21 0.79 -12.27 -7.50
N ASN A 22 0.33 -12.64 -8.70
CA ASN A 22 0.94 -13.78 -9.40
C ASN A 22 2.43 -13.54 -9.64
N ARG A 23 2.80 -12.40 -10.21
CA ARG A 23 4.21 -12.07 -10.45
C ARG A 23 5.02 -12.01 -9.16
N LEU A 24 4.46 -11.44 -8.08
CA LEU A 24 5.11 -11.46 -6.76
C LEU A 24 5.51 -12.89 -6.36
N LEU A 25 4.56 -13.82 -6.41
CA LEU A 25 4.81 -15.21 -6.03
C LEU A 25 5.80 -15.90 -6.97
N ASP A 26 5.72 -15.65 -8.28
CA ASP A 26 6.68 -16.19 -9.26
C ASP A 26 8.10 -15.68 -9.01
N THR A 27 8.26 -14.39 -8.71
CA THR A 27 9.55 -13.79 -8.39
C THR A 27 10.12 -14.35 -7.09
N ILE A 28 9.30 -14.49 -6.04
CA ILE A 28 9.73 -15.09 -4.77
C ILE A 28 10.18 -16.53 -4.98
N GLU A 29 9.38 -17.36 -5.67
CA GLU A 29 9.71 -18.75 -5.90
C GLU A 29 11.00 -18.90 -6.73
N LYS A 30 11.16 -18.08 -7.78
CA LYS A 30 12.32 -18.16 -8.68
C LYS A 30 13.63 -17.66 -8.05
N TYR A 31 13.58 -16.58 -7.27
CA TYR A 31 14.80 -15.89 -6.80
C TYR A 31 15.11 -16.08 -5.31
N ILE A 32 14.10 -16.40 -4.49
CA ILE A 32 14.26 -16.67 -3.06
C ILE A 32 14.07 -18.18 -2.77
N GLY A 33 13.33 -18.90 -3.62
CA GLY A 33 13.12 -20.35 -3.48
C GLY A 33 12.02 -20.74 -2.50
N LEU A 34 11.18 -19.78 -2.08
CA LEU A 34 10.06 -20.02 -1.16
C LEU A 34 8.74 -20.19 -1.91
N LYS A 35 7.90 -21.08 -1.38
CA LYS A 35 6.53 -21.32 -1.86
C LYS A 35 5.51 -20.54 -1.03
N PRO A 36 4.30 -20.28 -1.55
CA PRO A 36 3.26 -19.54 -0.83
C PRO A 36 3.01 -20.00 0.62
N ASN A 37 2.96 -21.30 0.88
CA ASN A 37 2.76 -21.85 2.23
C ASN A 37 3.93 -21.64 3.22
N GLN A 38 5.06 -21.09 2.78
CA GLN A 38 6.20 -20.68 3.61
C GLN A 38 6.20 -19.17 3.88
N LEU A 39 5.18 -18.46 3.40
CA LEU A 39 5.07 -17.00 3.48
C LEU A 39 3.97 -16.63 4.45
N MET A 40 4.30 -15.76 5.39
CA MET A 40 3.31 -15.06 6.20
C MET A 40 3.21 -13.61 5.72
N HIS A 41 2.03 -13.18 5.33
CA HIS A 41 1.82 -11.84 4.78
C HIS A 41 1.08 -10.90 5.74
N ALA A 42 1.45 -9.64 5.67
CA ALA A 42 0.77 -8.53 6.29
C ALA A 42 0.43 -7.46 5.25
N ASP A 43 -0.74 -6.83 5.44
CA ASP A 43 -1.23 -5.74 4.61
C ASP A 43 -1.28 -4.44 5.44
N SER A 44 -0.51 -3.43 5.03
CA SER A 44 -0.71 -2.03 5.45
C SER A 44 -1.48 -1.29 4.36
N MET A 45 -2.80 -1.42 4.44
CA MET A 45 -3.76 -0.94 3.45
C MET A 45 -4.86 -0.10 4.09
N CYS A 46 -5.50 0.75 3.30
CA CYS A 46 -6.63 1.55 3.77
C CYS A 46 -7.84 0.69 4.10
N CYS A 47 -8.57 1.02 5.16
CA CYS A 47 -9.77 0.31 5.61
C CYS A 47 -11.02 0.56 4.74
N ASP A 48 -10.87 1.26 3.61
CA ASP A 48 -11.93 1.47 2.62
C ASP A 48 -12.40 0.13 2.02
N ASP A 49 -13.71 -0.05 1.85
CA ASP A 49 -14.35 -1.30 1.44
C ASP A 49 -13.98 -1.75 0.03
N VAL A 50 -13.48 -0.82 -0.80
CA VAL A 50 -13.03 -1.11 -2.18
C VAL A 50 -11.61 -1.66 -2.25
N ASN A 51 -10.88 -1.73 -1.14
CA ASN A 51 -9.52 -2.30 -1.08
C ASN A 51 -9.50 -3.84 -1.02
N ALA A 52 -10.35 -4.48 -1.81
CA ALA A 52 -10.33 -5.91 -2.02
C ALA A 52 -9.25 -6.26 -3.06
N ILE A 53 -8.05 -6.63 -2.59
CA ILE A 53 -7.01 -7.22 -3.44
C ILE A 53 -7.58 -8.51 -4.04
N GLN A 54 -7.52 -8.64 -5.37
CA GLN A 54 -7.94 -9.87 -6.04
C GLN A 54 -6.78 -10.87 -5.98
N TYR A 55 -6.82 -11.74 -4.98
CA TYR A 55 -5.82 -12.77 -4.78
C TYR A 55 -6.03 -13.95 -5.74
N PRO A 56 -4.98 -14.42 -6.45
CA PRO A 56 -5.04 -15.68 -7.19
C PRO A 56 -5.18 -16.86 -6.22
N PRO A 57 -5.76 -18.00 -6.62
CA PRO A 57 -6.00 -19.15 -5.72
C PRO A 57 -4.79 -19.59 -4.89
N ARG A 58 -3.58 -19.60 -5.48
CA ARG A 58 -2.34 -19.98 -4.78
C ARG A 58 -1.91 -19.00 -3.67
N ALA A 59 -2.37 -17.75 -3.72
CA ALA A 59 -2.04 -16.77 -2.68
C ALA A 59 -2.73 -17.09 -1.35
N TYR A 60 -3.85 -17.83 -1.37
CA TYR A 60 -4.53 -18.30 -0.16
C TYR A 60 -3.78 -19.42 0.59
N GLU A 61 -2.68 -19.93 0.03
CA GLU A 61 -1.77 -20.82 0.75
C GLU A 61 -0.86 -20.05 1.73
N MET A 62 -0.68 -18.73 1.54
CA MET A 62 0.05 -17.89 2.49
C MET A 62 -0.71 -17.78 3.82
N LEU A 63 0.03 -17.64 4.92
CA LEU A 63 -0.55 -17.32 6.22
C LEU A 63 -0.87 -15.82 6.30
N GLY A 64 -2.03 -15.45 6.86
CA GLY A 64 -2.49 -14.06 6.99
C GLY A 64 -3.74 -13.75 6.16
N PRO A 65 -4.03 -12.47 5.84
CA PRO A 65 -3.20 -11.31 6.16
C PRO A 65 -3.26 -10.92 7.64
N PHE A 66 -2.13 -10.45 8.18
CA PHE A 66 -2.15 -9.58 9.36
C PHE A 66 -2.36 -8.13 8.91
N HIS A 67 -3.33 -7.41 9.49
CA HIS A 67 -3.61 -6.03 9.09
C HIS A 67 -2.79 -5.03 9.91
N LEU A 68 -1.82 -4.39 9.27
CA LEU A 68 -0.98 -3.35 9.86
C LEU A 68 -1.55 -1.93 9.64
N GLY A 69 -2.38 -1.78 8.61
CA GLY A 69 -2.85 -0.49 8.09
C GLY A 69 -3.93 0.20 8.94
N GLY A 70 -4.60 1.14 8.29
CA GLY A 70 -5.68 1.98 8.79
C GLY A 70 -5.96 3.06 7.76
N LEU A 71 -6.54 4.20 8.11
CA LEU A 71 -6.86 5.25 7.13
C LEU A 71 -5.65 5.57 6.22
N ASP A 72 -5.93 5.66 4.92
CA ASP A 72 -4.95 5.92 3.85
C ASP A 72 -3.74 4.96 3.78
N GLY A 73 -3.83 3.78 4.42
CA GLY A 73 -2.79 2.74 4.35
C GLY A 73 -1.62 2.92 5.31
N PHE A 74 -1.63 3.94 6.17
CA PHE A 74 -0.58 4.13 7.16
C PHE A 74 -0.56 2.98 8.20
N PRO A 75 0.63 2.47 8.60
CA PRO A 75 0.73 1.28 9.46
C PRO A 75 0.46 1.63 10.93
N PHE A 76 -0.81 1.93 11.24
CA PHE A 76 -1.27 2.36 12.55
C PHE A 76 -1.20 1.27 13.63
N ALA A 77 -1.08 0.00 13.25
CA ALA A 77 -0.84 -1.07 14.22
C ALA A 77 0.51 -0.90 14.96
N GLY A 78 1.45 -0.17 14.36
CA GLY A 78 2.72 0.22 14.97
C GLY A 78 3.61 -0.96 15.36
N ILE A 79 4.58 -0.69 16.25
CA ILE A 79 5.61 -1.68 16.62
C ILE A 79 5.04 -2.90 17.34
N THR A 80 4.00 -2.70 18.16
CA THR A 80 3.30 -3.81 18.82
C THR A 80 2.63 -4.71 17.80
N GLY A 81 1.95 -4.15 16.79
CA GLY A 81 1.37 -4.91 15.69
C GLY A 81 2.41 -5.65 14.85
N MET A 82 3.52 -4.99 14.51
CA MET A 82 4.62 -5.60 13.75
C MET A 82 5.26 -6.78 14.50
N ASN A 83 5.48 -6.65 15.81
CA ASN A 83 5.99 -7.75 16.64
C ASN A 83 4.98 -8.91 16.72
N ALA A 84 3.68 -8.63 16.89
CA ALA A 84 2.65 -9.66 16.89
C ALA A 84 2.58 -10.42 15.55
N PHE A 85 2.72 -9.69 14.43
CA PHE A 85 2.84 -10.26 13.10
C PHE A 85 4.06 -11.19 12.98
N ALA A 86 5.25 -10.73 13.38
CA ALA A 86 6.50 -11.47 13.22
C ALA A 86 6.49 -12.84 13.92
N HIS A 87 5.79 -12.98 15.05
CA HIS A 87 5.78 -14.23 15.83
C HIS A 87 4.98 -15.40 15.21
N HIS A 88 4.21 -15.16 14.15
CA HIS A 88 3.35 -16.18 13.54
C HIS A 88 3.94 -16.79 12.25
N VAL A 89 5.15 -16.38 11.87
CA VAL A 89 5.82 -16.83 10.63
C VAL A 89 6.26 -18.31 10.74
N PRO A 90 6.22 -19.10 9.65
CA PRO A 90 6.77 -20.45 9.63
C PRO A 90 8.29 -20.46 9.89
N GLU A 91 8.77 -21.53 10.53
CA GLU A 91 10.21 -21.81 10.63
C GLU A 91 10.83 -21.89 9.23
N ASP A 92 12.01 -21.27 9.05
CA ASP A 92 12.71 -21.10 7.76
C ASP A 92 11.90 -20.41 6.64
N GLY A 93 10.76 -19.81 6.97
CA GLY A 93 9.92 -19.07 6.04
C GLY A 93 10.34 -17.61 5.86
N ALA A 94 9.41 -16.81 5.35
CA ALA A 94 9.55 -15.38 5.24
C ALA A 94 8.28 -14.64 5.67
N VAL A 95 8.47 -13.44 6.18
CA VAL A 95 7.40 -12.46 6.25
C VAL A 95 7.36 -11.64 4.96
N ILE A 96 6.16 -11.33 4.49
CA ILE A 96 5.91 -10.38 3.40
C ILE A 96 5.09 -9.23 3.96
N ILE A 97 5.57 -8.01 3.80
CA ILE A 97 4.85 -6.80 4.21
C ILE A 97 4.48 -6.06 2.94
N PHE A 98 3.21 -6.18 2.55
CA PHE A 98 2.63 -5.39 1.48
C PHE A 98 2.07 -4.09 2.06
N TYR A 99 2.41 -2.96 1.46
CA TYR A 99 1.93 -1.66 1.93
C TYR A 99 1.69 -0.71 0.77
N ALA A 100 0.57 0.01 0.84
CA ALA A 100 0.23 1.00 -0.16
C ALA A 100 -0.80 2.00 0.38
N PRO A 101 -0.69 3.29 0.03
CA PRO A 101 -1.88 4.13 -0.03
C PRO A 101 -2.72 3.66 -1.22
N HIS A 102 -3.92 4.22 -1.34
CA HIS A 102 -4.77 3.91 -2.49
C HIS A 102 -5.39 5.14 -3.14
N ILE A 103 -5.69 5.02 -4.43
CA ILE A 103 -6.32 6.08 -5.22
C ILE A 103 -7.32 5.52 -6.21
N GLY A 104 -8.44 6.23 -6.37
CA GLY A 104 -9.47 5.93 -7.33
C GLY A 104 -9.11 6.44 -8.72
N VAL A 105 -9.39 5.63 -9.74
CA VAL A 105 -9.33 6.06 -11.14
C VAL A 105 -10.62 5.61 -11.84
N THR A 106 -11.40 6.56 -12.32
CA THR A 106 -12.62 6.27 -13.09
C THR A 106 -12.29 5.76 -14.49
N LYS A 107 -13.29 5.20 -15.20
CA LYS A 107 -13.11 4.73 -16.59
C LYS A 107 -12.60 5.80 -17.54
N ASP A 108 -13.09 7.03 -17.39
CA ASP A 108 -12.68 8.19 -18.18
C ASP A 108 -11.33 8.80 -17.74
N GLY A 109 -10.76 8.30 -16.63
CA GLY A 109 -9.41 8.62 -16.18
C GLY A 109 -9.34 9.78 -15.17
N ALA A 110 -10.47 10.19 -14.60
CA ALA A 110 -10.49 11.09 -13.46
C ALA A 110 -9.88 10.37 -12.25
N ILE A 111 -9.07 11.10 -11.47
CA ILE A 111 -8.29 10.54 -10.38
C ILE A 111 -8.75 11.07 -9.02
N GLY A 112 -8.71 10.21 -8.01
CA GLY A 112 -9.14 10.50 -6.65
C GLY A 112 -10.61 10.19 -6.38
N GLU A 113 -11.30 9.55 -7.32
CA GLU A 113 -12.71 9.17 -7.20
C GLU A 113 -13.05 7.92 -8.02
N ILE A 114 -14.16 7.26 -7.66
CA ILE A 114 -14.72 6.10 -8.38
C ILE A 114 -16.25 6.07 -8.26
N GLY A 115 -16.89 5.42 -9.23
CA GLY A 115 -18.29 5.00 -9.18
C GLY A 115 -18.46 3.72 -8.35
N ARG A 116 -18.99 3.86 -7.13
CA ARG A 116 -19.22 2.74 -6.20
C ARG A 116 -20.55 2.02 -6.45
N ILE A 117 -20.59 0.74 -6.08
CA ILE A 117 -21.83 -0.06 -6.15
C ILE A 117 -22.89 0.58 -5.25
N GLY A 118 -24.09 0.80 -5.79
CA GLY A 118 -25.22 1.35 -5.04
C GLY A 118 -25.23 2.88 -4.89
N GLN A 119 -24.29 3.60 -5.53
CA GLN A 119 -24.27 5.07 -5.54
C GLN A 119 -24.56 5.62 -6.94
N SER A 120 -25.23 6.76 -7.02
CA SER A 120 -25.59 7.40 -8.30
C SER A 120 -24.49 8.28 -8.88
N GLY A 121 -23.48 8.64 -8.09
CA GLY A 121 -22.36 9.48 -8.51
C GLY A 121 -21.02 8.96 -8.00
N ASN A 122 -19.95 9.57 -8.49
CA ASN A 122 -18.60 9.27 -8.04
C ASN A 122 -18.40 9.73 -6.59
N SER A 123 -17.55 9.00 -5.87
CA SER A 123 -17.20 9.30 -4.48
C SER A 123 -15.68 9.26 -4.31
N ALA A 124 -15.19 9.96 -3.29
CA ALA A 124 -13.77 10.06 -3.00
C ALA A 124 -13.10 8.70 -2.79
N CYS A 125 -11.87 8.56 -3.29
CA CYS A 125 -11.04 7.38 -3.15
C CYS A 125 -9.55 7.77 -3.35
N CYS A 126 -8.69 7.79 -2.33
CA CYS A 126 -8.97 7.61 -0.91
C CYS A 126 -9.78 8.77 -0.31
N GLY A 127 -10.78 8.44 0.51
CA GLY A 127 -11.54 9.43 1.27
C GLY A 127 -10.70 10.21 2.28
N ALA A 128 -9.76 9.54 2.98
CA ALA A 128 -8.86 10.17 3.93
C ALA A 128 -7.90 11.15 3.23
N ALA A 129 -7.26 10.74 2.11
CA ALA A 129 -6.41 11.62 1.32
C ALA A 129 -7.17 12.87 0.82
N LYS A 130 -8.37 12.69 0.25
CA LYS A 130 -9.23 13.81 -0.19
C LYS A 130 -9.62 14.73 0.97
N GLY A 131 -9.92 14.16 2.14
CA GLY A 131 -10.25 14.92 3.35
C GLY A 131 -9.08 15.77 3.86
N ALA A 132 -7.90 15.17 3.98
CA ALA A 132 -6.67 15.85 4.39
C ALA A 132 -6.29 16.94 3.39
N LEU A 133 -6.32 16.63 2.09
CA LEU A 133 -6.05 17.59 1.02
C LEU A 133 -7.02 18.78 1.07
N GLY A 134 -8.32 18.52 1.27
CA GLY A 134 -9.32 19.59 1.41
C GLY A 134 -9.01 20.53 2.57
N LYS A 135 -8.67 20.00 3.75
CA LYS A 135 -8.27 20.80 4.92
C LYS A 135 -6.95 21.54 4.68
N LEU A 136 -5.98 20.90 4.03
CA LEU A 136 -4.69 21.50 3.69
C LEU A 136 -4.86 22.73 2.80
N SER A 137 -5.62 22.58 1.71
CA SER A 137 -5.91 23.66 0.76
C SER A 137 -6.71 24.80 1.38
N ALA A 138 -7.57 24.50 2.36
CA ALA A 138 -8.31 25.50 3.12
C ALA A 138 -7.52 26.13 4.27
N GLY A 139 -6.28 25.69 4.54
CA GLY A 139 -5.49 26.16 5.69
C GLY A 139 -6.07 25.78 7.05
N GLN A 140 -6.79 24.65 7.11
CA GLN A 140 -7.53 24.19 8.30
C GLN A 140 -6.79 23.13 9.11
N ILE A 141 -5.62 22.66 8.65
CA ILE A 141 -4.79 21.74 9.43
C ILE A 141 -4.00 22.56 10.45
N ILE A 142 -4.22 22.26 11.73
CA ILE A 142 -3.47 22.84 12.85
C ILE A 142 -2.28 21.93 13.15
N GLU A 143 -1.07 22.49 13.10
CA GLU A 143 0.16 21.76 13.41
C GLU A 143 0.12 21.17 14.83
N GLY A 144 0.50 19.91 14.96
CA GLY A 144 0.53 19.18 16.24
C GLY A 144 -0.84 18.76 16.78
N ASN A 145 -1.95 19.07 16.11
CA ASN A 145 -3.29 18.69 16.56
C ASN A 145 -3.58 17.21 16.30
N ILE A 146 -3.20 16.34 17.25
CA ILE A 146 -3.51 14.90 17.25
C ILE A 146 -4.44 14.59 18.43
N THR A 147 -5.65 14.12 18.15
CA THR A 147 -6.64 13.79 19.19
C THR A 147 -6.87 12.28 19.29
N SER A 148 -7.30 11.79 20.45
CA SER A 148 -7.63 10.36 20.59
C SER A 148 -8.86 9.93 19.80
N LEU A 149 -9.77 10.87 19.50
CA LEU A 149 -11.02 10.59 18.78
C LEU A 149 -10.78 10.37 17.28
N ASP A 150 -9.88 11.15 16.68
CA ASP A 150 -9.63 11.18 15.23
C ASP A 150 -8.14 10.99 14.90
N PHE A 151 -7.46 10.18 15.73
CA PHE A 151 -6.00 10.00 15.75
C PHE A 151 -5.41 9.70 14.36
N GLN A 152 -6.05 8.78 13.62
CA GLN A 152 -5.54 8.35 12.31
C GLN A 152 -5.63 9.48 11.28
N MET A 153 -6.79 10.14 11.18
CA MET A 153 -7.00 11.24 10.25
C MET A 153 -6.10 12.43 10.59
N ASN A 154 -6.01 12.79 11.88
CA ASN A 154 -5.12 13.86 12.33
C ASN A 154 -3.65 13.55 12.00
N THR A 155 -3.22 12.29 12.10
CA THR A 155 -1.86 11.88 11.72
C THR A 155 -1.61 12.12 10.22
N ILE A 156 -2.55 11.74 9.36
CA ILE A 156 -2.47 11.96 7.90
C ILE A 156 -2.44 13.45 7.58
N GLU A 157 -3.26 14.25 8.28
CA GLU A 157 -3.23 15.72 8.16
C GLU A 157 -1.84 16.29 8.48
N GLN A 158 -1.16 15.80 9.52
CA GLN A 158 0.21 16.25 9.81
C GLN A 158 1.19 15.86 8.70
N ILE A 159 1.10 14.64 8.18
CA ILE A 159 1.94 14.18 7.05
C ILE A 159 1.77 15.15 5.86
N PHE A 160 0.53 15.50 5.53
CA PHE A 160 0.23 16.39 4.40
C PHE A 160 0.66 17.83 4.68
N LEU A 161 0.52 18.30 5.93
CA LEU A 161 0.98 19.62 6.34
C LEU A 161 2.50 19.77 6.18
N TYR A 162 3.28 18.76 6.57
CA TYR A 162 4.75 18.80 6.42
C TYR A 162 5.21 18.74 4.96
N GLN A 163 4.34 18.33 4.04
CA GLN A 163 4.58 18.31 2.59
C GLN A 163 3.72 19.33 1.84
N LYS A 164 3.21 20.36 2.54
CA LYS A 164 2.24 21.32 2.00
C LYS A 164 2.67 21.93 0.67
N ASP A 165 3.88 22.45 0.60
CA ASP A 165 4.35 23.16 -0.60
C ASP A 165 4.46 22.22 -1.80
N ARG A 166 4.87 20.97 -1.56
CA ARG A 166 4.95 19.94 -2.61
C ARG A 166 3.55 19.59 -3.13
N ILE A 167 2.61 19.34 -2.23
CA ILE A 167 1.23 18.96 -2.58
C ILE A 167 0.49 20.11 -3.29
N LEU A 168 0.53 21.33 -2.73
CA LEU A 168 -0.29 22.44 -3.24
C LEU A 168 0.21 23.00 -4.57
N ASN A 169 1.52 22.89 -4.86
CA ASN A 169 2.11 23.35 -6.11
C ASN A 169 2.16 22.29 -7.22
N ALA A 170 1.73 21.05 -6.94
CA ALA A 170 1.71 19.98 -7.94
C ALA A 170 0.65 20.22 -9.02
N GLU A 171 0.94 19.75 -10.24
CA GLU A 171 -0.01 19.79 -11.37
C GLU A 171 -1.31 19.05 -11.04
N ASN A 172 -1.20 17.90 -10.35
CA ASN A 172 -2.33 17.18 -9.81
C ASN A 172 -2.12 16.92 -8.31
N GLN A 173 -2.83 17.68 -7.47
CA GLN A 173 -2.64 17.66 -6.02
C GLN A 173 -3.05 16.33 -5.36
N ILE A 174 -4.07 15.63 -5.87
CA ILE A 174 -4.48 14.35 -5.27
C ILE A 174 -3.52 13.22 -5.63
N PHE A 175 -2.99 13.21 -6.86
CA PHE A 175 -1.90 12.32 -7.24
C PHE A 175 -0.68 12.54 -6.34
N GLU A 176 -0.26 13.80 -6.18
CA GLU A 176 0.91 14.13 -5.34
C GLU A 176 0.68 13.79 -3.86
N ALA A 177 -0.52 14.04 -3.34
CA ALA A 177 -0.88 13.65 -1.98
C ALA A 177 -0.78 12.14 -1.75
N THR A 178 -1.20 11.32 -2.73
CA THR A 178 -1.04 9.86 -2.66
C THR A 178 0.43 9.44 -2.73
N GLU A 179 1.26 10.10 -3.53
CA GLU A 179 2.70 9.81 -3.59
C GLU A 179 3.41 10.19 -2.28
N VAL A 180 3.07 11.34 -1.69
CA VAL A 180 3.53 11.74 -0.34
C VAL A 180 3.11 10.71 0.71
N MET A 181 1.87 10.21 0.62
CA MET A 181 1.39 9.19 1.54
C MET A 181 2.18 7.88 1.38
N TYR A 182 2.49 7.47 0.15
CA TYR A 182 3.32 6.28 -0.12
C TYR A 182 4.68 6.41 0.55
N GLU A 183 5.36 7.54 0.39
CA GLU A 183 6.67 7.79 1.00
C GLU A 183 6.59 7.75 2.54
N ALA A 184 5.56 8.37 3.13
CA ALA A 184 5.37 8.33 4.58
C ALA A 184 5.09 6.92 5.12
N ILE A 185 4.33 6.11 4.37
CA ILE A 185 4.10 4.69 4.70
C ILE A 185 5.42 3.93 4.64
N ASP A 186 6.17 4.08 3.54
CA ASP A 186 7.44 3.38 3.33
C ASP A 186 8.45 3.70 4.44
N GLU A 187 8.63 4.99 4.76
CA GLU A 187 9.50 5.43 5.85
C GLU A 187 9.08 4.80 7.19
N ARG A 188 7.78 4.73 7.47
CA ARG A 188 7.30 4.11 8.71
C ARG A 188 7.52 2.60 8.71
N ILE A 189 7.30 1.91 7.59
CA ILE A 189 7.55 0.47 7.48
C ILE A 189 9.03 0.16 7.68
N GLU A 190 9.94 0.95 7.11
CA GLU A 190 11.39 0.78 7.31
C GLU A 190 11.78 0.91 8.80
N VAL A 191 11.20 1.88 9.51
CA VAL A 191 11.40 2.00 10.97
C VAL A 191 10.87 0.77 11.70
N LEU A 192 9.65 0.32 11.39
CA LEU A 192 9.06 -0.85 12.06
C LEU A 192 9.88 -2.13 11.80
N VAL A 193 10.34 -2.33 10.57
CA VAL A 193 11.17 -3.49 10.19
C VAL A 193 12.52 -3.47 10.91
N LYS A 194 13.13 -2.30 11.06
CA LYS A 194 14.39 -2.17 11.80
C LYS A 194 14.24 -2.50 13.29
N GLU A 195 13.11 -2.11 13.89
CA GLU A 195 12.87 -2.24 15.34
C GLU A 195 12.20 -3.57 15.73
N THR A 196 11.83 -4.42 14.77
CA THR A 196 11.22 -5.74 15.02
C THR A 196 12.23 -6.87 14.85
N ASN A 197 12.18 -7.84 15.76
CA ASN A 197 12.88 -9.10 15.60
C ASN A 197 12.00 -10.13 14.90
N TYR A 198 12.52 -10.72 13.83
CA TYR A 198 11.79 -11.69 13.01
C TYR A 198 12.37 -13.10 13.20
N PRO A 199 11.59 -14.07 13.70
CA PRO A 199 12.03 -15.46 13.84
C PRO A 199 11.88 -16.24 12.52
N CYS A 200 12.38 -15.69 11.41
CA CYS A 200 12.34 -16.30 10.08
C CYS A 200 13.64 -16.03 9.32
N LYS A 201 13.73 -16.52 8.08
CA LYS A 201 14.93 -16.33 7.26
C LYS A 201 14.93 -14.99 6.53
N TYR A 202 13.78 -14.61 5.96
CA TYR A 202 13.68 -13.39 5.14
C TYR A 202 12.59 -12.44 5.62
N VAL A 203 12.85 -11.15 5.45
CA VAL A 203 11.82 -10.10 5.44
C VAL A 203 11.68 -9.58 4.02
N ILE A 204 10.48 -9.64 3.47
CA ILE A 204 10.18 -9.17 2.12
C ILE A 204 9.30 -7.92 2.23
N LEU A 205 9.71 -6.83 1.59
CA LEU A 205 9.02 -5.55 1.58
C LEU A 205 8.46 -5.28 0.19
N VAL A 206 7.15 -5.05 0.10
CA VAL A 206 6.47 -4.75 -1.15
C VAL A 206 5.68 -3.45 -1.01
N GLY A 207 6.29 -2.37 -1.47
CA GLY A 207 5.70 -1.04 -1.48
C GLY A 207 5.05 -0.73 -2.80
N ALA A 208 3.83 -0.21 -2.79
CA ALA A 208 3.08 0.07 -4.01
C ALA A 208 2.16 1.28 -3.88
N VAL A 209 1.54 1.66 -4.99
CA VAL A 209 0.28 2.41 -4.99
C VAL A 209 -0.82 1.46 -5.45
N PHE A 210 -1.85 1.29 -4.62
CA PHE A 210 -3.02 0.50 -4.97
C PHE A 210 -4.05 1.39 -5.66
N ILE A 211 -4.66 0.89 -6.74
CA ILE A 211 -5.50 1.71 -7.60
C ILE A 211 -6.85 1.03 -7.75
N ASN A 212 -7.90 1.68 -7.26
CA ASN A 212 -9.27 1.18 -7.37
C ASN A 212 -9.90 1.76 -8.63
N GLY A 213 -10.42 0.90 -9.49
CA GLY A 213 -11.23 1.33 -10.62
C GLY A 213 -12.71 1.45 -10.26
N ASP A 214 -13.52 1.92 -11.22
CA ASP A 214 -14.98 1.80 -11.15
C ASP A 214 -15.41 0.33 -10.97
N LYS A 215 -16.68 0.11 -10.56
CA LYS A 215 -17.19 -1.20 -10.11
C LYS A 215 -16.82 -2.42 -10.98
N ASP A 216 -16.65 -2.23 -12.28
CA ASP A 216 -16.39 -3.25 -13.30
C ASP A 216 -14.99 -3.16 -13.94
N MET A 217 -14.16 -2.22 -13.50
CA MET A 217 -12.74 -2.13 -13.89
C MET A 217 -11.86 -3.09 -13.11
N GLY A 218 -12.24 -3.42 -11.88
CA GLY A 218 -11.38 -4.15 -10.94
C GLY A 218 -10.36 -3.25 -10.25
N SER A 219 -9.33 -3.88 -9.66
CA SER A 219 -8.25 -3.19 -8.98
C SER A 219 -6.91 -3.41 -9.68
N PHE A 220 -6.03 -2.42 -9.55
CA PHE A 220 -4.72 -2.37 -10.16
C PHE A 220 -3.68 -2.01 -9.11
N CYS A 221 -2.42 -2.23 -9.44
CA CYS A 221 -1.33 -1.96 -8.53
C CYS A 221 -0.07 -1.60 -9.33
N GLN A 222 0.68 -0.61 -8.85
CA GLN A 222 2.01 -0.31 -9.35
C GLN A 222 3.01 -0.41 -8.21
N TYR A 223 3.94 -1.35 -8.31
CA TYR A 223 5.03 -1.48 -7.35
C TYR A 223 6.01 -0.32 -7.47
N LYS A 224 6.48 0.11 -6.31
CA LYS A 224 7.50 1.14 -6.10
C LYS A 224 8.70 0.56 -5.35
N LYS A 225 8.49 -0.47 -4.52
CA LYS A 225 9.52 -1.26 -3.87
C LYS A 225 9.19 -2.75 -3.93
N PHE A 226 10.21 -3.56 -4.15
CA PHE A 226 10.18 -4.99 -3.91
C PHE A 226 11.58 -5.40 -3.47
N ASP A 227 11.79 -5.48 -2.17
CA ASP A 227 13.07 -5.83 -1.58
C ASP A 227 12.91 -7.10 -0.74
N TYR A 228 14.00 -7.87 -0.63
CA TYR A 228 14.14 -8.86 0.44
C TYR A 228 15.37 -8.56 1.28
N ILE A 229 15.30 -8.96 2.54
CA ILE A 229 16.39 -8.89 3.52
C ILE A 229 16.63 -10.30 4.02
N ASP A 230 17.83 -10.82 3.81
CA ASP A 230 18.30 -12.04 4.44
C ASP A 230 18.75 -11.71 5.87
N LEU A 231 18.08 -12.28 6.86
CA LEU A 231 18.31 -11.93 8.26
C LEU A 231 19.59 -12.57 8.82
N GLU A 232 20.11 -13.62 8.18
CA GLU A 232 21.36 -14.29 8.54
C GLU A 232 22.55 -13.50 8.00
N THR A 233 22.55 -13.18 6.70
CA THR A 233 23.67 -12.48 6.05
C THR A 233 23.60 -10.95 6.18
N LYS A 234 22.44 -10.41 6.55
CA LYS A 234 22.10 -8.97 6.52
C LYS A 234 22.15 -8.36 5.11
N GLU A 235 22.16 -9.18 4.07
CA GLU A 235 22.05 -8.71 2.70
C GLU A 235 20.63 -8.18 2.45
N ARG A 236 20.54 -6.99 1.83
CA ARG A 236 19.31 -6.46 1.26
C ARG A 236 19.47 -6.36 -0.24
N LYS A 237 18.51 -6.91 -1.00
CA LYS A 237 18.50 -6.83 -2.46
C LYS A 237 17.11 -6.45 -2.96
N SER A 238 17.08 -5.58 -3.98
CA SER A 238 15.86 -5.30 -4.73
C SER A 238 15.61 -6.35 -5.80
N LEU A 239 14.35 -6.75 -5.95
CA LEU A 239 13.81 -7.65 -6.98
C LEU A 239 12.91 -6.91 -7.97
N MET A 240 12.97 -5.57 -8.01
CA MET A 240 12.14 -4.76 -8.89
C MET A 240 12.40 -5.05 -10.38
N GLU A 241 13.65 -5.28 -10.78
CA GLU A 241 13.96 -5.62 -12.17
C GLU A 241 13.42 -7.00 -12.52
N GLU A 242 13.66 -7.99 -11.65
CA GLU A 242 13.19 -9.37 -11.80
C GLU A 242 11.66 -9.48 -11.85
N TYR A 243 10.94 -8.62 -11.15
CA TYR A 243 9.47 -8.58 -11.14
C TYR A 243 8.85 -8.09 -12.46
N TYR A 244 9.56 -7.20 -13.19
CA TYR A 244 9.10 -6.64 -14.45
C TYR A 244 9.61 -7.38 -15.70
N GLN A 245 10.45 -8.40 -15.52
CA GLN A 245 10.83 -9.36 -16.57
C GLN A 245 9.68 -10.33 -16.88
#